data_AF-A0A409VJY5-F1
#
_entry.id   AF-A0A409VJY5-F1
#
_cell.length_a   1.000
_cell.length_b   1.000
_cell.length_c   1.000
_cell.angle_alpha   90.00
_cell.angle_beta   90.00
_cell.angle_gamma   90.00
#
_symmetry.space_group_name_H-M   'P 1'
#
loop_
_entity.id
_entity.type
_entity.pdbx_description
1 polymer ?
#
loop_
_entity_poly.entity_id
_entity_poly.type
_entity_poly.pdbx_seq_one_letter_code
_entity_poly.pdbx_strand_id
1 'polypeptide(L)'
;MPTTRARRPASNRKERTPEAGPSTHISAEAVEEHFKQAQAGLRSLTDQLRSLSEENERLKHELETARIQPTSSERRSGKSRNNSEDQTHLVERIRILETTVNDLKTDNLKQKRKIEKFKKKELQKELKELGQSTTFNDGTGKDGDIDSTYRMRKLLRKFSDLMIVTTLGGEDDECPVCLEPLRLKECSALECQHILCHVCLPKMSKGADETVTCAVCRKSTPRDEIELVHMSERDRWDQLLEIAQAWDRFDVRGEAESSEEEAEEEFIDDNRETSEKTEISEADEESESSPAKDATSEKEDVEEQLSLTPSPPPRRGFAQSPVKEKRKMMEQLAEQKRLKRRR
;
A
#
# COMPACT_ATOMS: atom_id res chain seq x y z
N MET A 1 58.67 -12.72 -0.53
CA MET A 1 58.22 -11.69 -1.50
C MET A 1 57.70 -10.50 -0.70
N PRO A 2 58.43 -9.37 -0.63
CA PRO A 2 58.05 -8.22 0.18
C PRO A 2 57.00 -7.38 -0.58
N THR A 3 55.85 -7.14 0.06
CA THR A 3 54.76 -6.32 -0.47
C THR A 3 55.00 -4.85 -0.13
N THR A 4 55.21 -4.03 -1.16
CA THR A 4 55.39 -2.58 -1.06
C THR A 4 54.05 -1.91 -0.75
N ARG A 5 53.94 -1.38 0.47
CA ARG A 5 52.77 -0.63 0.96
C ARG A 5 52.86 0.81 0.46
N ALA A 6 52.11 1.12 -0.60
CA ALA A 6 52.02 2.48 -1.13
C ALA A 6 51.37 3.44 -0.11
N ARG A 7 52.14 4.44 0.33
CA ARG A 7 51.66 5.57 1.15
C ARG A 7 50.77 6.47 0.31
N ARG A 8 49.51 6.65 0.73
CA ARG A 8 48.63 7.69 0.19
C ARG A 8 49.10 9.08 0.66
N PRO A 9 49.16 10.09 -0.23
CA PRO A 9 49.45 11.45 0.19
C PRO A 9 48.25 12.02 0.97
N ALA A 10 48.55 12.63 2.11
CA ALA A 10 47.58 13.36 2.92
C ALA A 10 47.13 14.60 2.13
N SER A 11 45.86 14.62 1.70
CA SER A 11 45.27 15.82 1.13
C SER A 11 44.92 16.79 2.26
N ASN A 12 45.58 17.94 2.22
CA ASN A 12 45.41 19.05 3.13
C ASN A 12 44.01 19.67 2.87
N ARG A 13 43.01 19.27 3.66
CA ARG A 13 41.64 19.76 3.57
C ARG A 13 41.58 21.14 4.21
N LYS A 14 41.94 22.15 3.42
CA LYS A 14 41.76 23.57 3.73
C LYS A 14 40.26 23.83 3.86
N GLU A 15 39.80 24.13 5.08
CA GLU A 15 38.45 24.59 5.38
C GLU A 15 38.21 25.88 4.57
N ARG A 16 37.39 25.77 3.52
CA ARG A 16 36.84 26.91 2.82
C ARG A 16 35.55 27.29 3.53
N THR A 17 35.55 28.48 4.08
CA THR A 17 34.36 29.26 4.44
C THR A 17 33.38 29.30 3.26
N PRO A 18 32.06 29.21 3.52
CA PRO A 18 31.04 29.26 2.48
C PRO A 18 30.92 30.69 1.96
N GLU A 19 31.69 31.02 0.93
CA GLU A 19 31.40 32.21 0.13
C GLU A 19 30.09 31.98 -0.62
N ALA A 20 29.18 32.95 -0.51
CA ALA A 20 27.88 32.98 -1.15
C ALA A 20 28.03 32.59 -2.63
N GLY A 21 27.50 31.40 -2.95
CA GLY A 21 27.66 30.81 -4.27
C GLY A 21 27.09 31.73 -5.35
N PRO A 22 27.75 31.85 -6.51
CA PRO A 22 27.16 32.52 -7.65
C PRO A 22 25.83 31.83 -7.96
N SER A 23 24.75 32.60 -7.94
CA SER A 23 23.43 32.20 -8.43
C SER A 23 23.61 31.70 -9.87
N THR A 24 23.78 30.38 -10.01
CA THR A 24 23.78 29.74 -11.32
C THR A 24 22.34 29.78 -11.78
N HIS A 25 22.01 30.85 -12.51
CA HIS A 25 20.83 30.89 -13.36
C HIS A 25 20.94 29.72 -14.34
N ILE A 26 20.34 28.58 -13.98
CA ILE A 26 20.13 27.47 -14.89
C ILE A 26 19.15 28.02 -15.92
N SER A 27 19.62 28.26 -17.14
CA SER A 27 18.75 28.76 -18.19
C SER A 27 17.68 27.72 -18.49
N ALA A 28 16.45 28.17 -18.77
CA ALA A 28 15.34 27.28 -19.12
C ALA A 28 15.68 26.37 -20.32
N GLU A 29 16.53 26.87 -21.24
CA GLU A 29 17.03 26.12 -22.39
C GLU A 29 17.86 24.90 -21.99
N ALA A 30 18.72 25.02 -20.98
CA ALA A 30 19.52 23.89 -20.48
C ALA A 30 18.63 22.79 -19.86
N VAL A 31 17.56 23.18 -19.17
CA VAL A 31 16.59 22.22 -18.61
C VAL A 31 15.84 21.50 -19.73
N GLU A 32 15.43 22.21 -20.78
CA GLU A 32 14.73 21.63 -21.92
C GLU A 32 15.61 20.63 -22.68
N GLU A 33 16.90 20.92 -22.86
CA GLU A 33 17.85 20.01 -23.50
C GLU A 33 18.04 18.73 -22.68
N HIS A 34 18.19 18.85 -21.35
CA HIS A 34 18.26 17.67 -20.47
C HIS A 34 16.97 16.84 -20.50
N PHE A 35 15.80 17.48 -20.62
CA PHE A 35 14.52 16.77 -20.71
C PHE A 35 14.40 16.01 -22.04
N LYS A 36 14.81 16.62 -23.16
CA LYS A 36 14.87 15.96 -24.47
C LYS A 36 15.83 14.76 -24.45
N GLN A 37 17.00 14.92 -23.82
CA GLN A 37 17.96 13.83 -23.68
C GLN A 37 17.41 12.68 -22.82
N ALA A 38 16.73 12.99 -21.71
CA ALA A 38 16.08 12.00 -20.86
C ALA A 38 14.94 11.27 -21.61
N GLN A 39 14.13 11.99 -22.38
CA GLN A 39 13.05 11.42 -23.17
C GLN A 39 13.59 10.51 -24.28
N ALA A 40 14.69 10.88 -24.95
CA ALA A 40 15.36 10.03 -25.92
C ALA A 40 15.92 8.75 -25.26
N GLY A 41 16.50 8.87 -24.06
CA GLY A 41 16.96 7.73 -23.28
C GLY A 41 15.83 6.76 -22.91
N LEU A 42 14.66 7.28 -22.51
CA LEU A 42 13.48 6.47 -22.23
C LEU A 42 12.99 5.70 -23.47
N ARG A 43 12.94 6.36 -24.64
CA ARG A 43 12.56 5.70 -25.90
C ARG A 43 13.53 4.57 -26.26
N SER A 44 14.83 4.81 -26.13
CA SER A 44 15.85 3.79 -26.38
C SER A 44 15.69 2.59 -25.43
N LEU A 45 15.38 2.82 -24.16
CA LEU A 45 15.12 1.75 -23.19
C LEU A 45 13.83 0.99 -23.51
N THR A 46 12.75 1.65 -23.93
CA THR A 46 11.52 0.98 -24.35
C THR A 46 11.73 0.11 -25.59
N ASP A 47 12.54 0.57 -26.55
CA ASP A 47 12.88 -0.22 -27.74
C ASP A 47 13.75 -1.44 -27.39
N GLN A 48 14.70 -1.29 -26.46
CA GLN A 48 15.48 -2.42 -25.94
C GLN A 48 14.61 -3.45 -25.21
N LEU A 49 13.66 -3.00 -24.38
CA LEU A 49 12.72 -3.89 -23.70
C LEU A 49 11.84 -4.65 -24.70
N ARG A 50 11.36 -3.98 -25.76
CA ARG A 50 10.60 -4.63 -26.84
C ARG A 50 11.44 -5.68 -27.56
N SER A 51 12.66 -5.34 -27.98
CA SER A 51 13.56 -6.27 -28.67
C SER A 51 13.91 -7.49 -27.81
N LEU A 52 14.16 -7.30 -26.51
CA LEU A 52 14.41 -8.40 -25.57
C LEU A 52 13.17 -9.27 -25.32
N SER A 53 11.97 -8.68 -25.38
CA SER A 53 10.70 -9.41 -25.29
C SER A 53 10.51 -10.32 -26.51
N GLU A 54 10.67 -9.76 -27.72
CA GLU A 54 10.59 -10.51 -28.98
C GLU A 54 11.62 -11.65 -29.04
N GLU A 55 12.85 -11.40 -28.58
CA GLU A 55 13.88 -12.44 -28.50
C GLU A 55 13.54 -13.53 -27.48
N ASN A 56 12.95 -13.17 -26.33
CA ASN A 56 12.46 -14.14 -25.36
C ASN A 56 11.34 -15.02 -25.93
N GLU A 57 10.41 -14.45 -26.67
CA GLU A 57 9.35 -15.22 -27.34
C GLU A 57 9.91 -16.14 -28.40
N ARG A 58 10.85 -15.66 -29.22
CA ARG A 58 11.56 -16.47 -30.22
C ARG A 58 12.26 -17.67 -29.57
N LEU A 59 13.01 -17.45 -28.50
CA LEU A 59 13.72 -18.52 -27.78
C LEU A 59 12.77 -19.51 -27.11
N LYS A 60 11.63 -19.04 -26.56
CA LYS A 60 10.58 -19.92 -26.03
C LYS A 60 9.99 -20.81 -27.12
N HIS A 61 9.70 -20.25 -28.29
CA HIS A 61 9.20 -21.01 -29.43
C HIS A 61 10.24 -22.03 -29.93
N GLU A 62 11.52 -21.66 -30.01
CA GLU A 62 12.61 -22.60 -30.35
C GLU A 62 12.70 -23.76 -29.34
N LEU A 63 12.60 -23.48 -28.03
CA LEU A 63 12.60 -24.52 -26.99
C LEU A 63 11.39 -25.44 -27.08
N GLU A 64 10.20 -24.89 -27.34
CA GLU A 64 8.98 -25.68 -27.48
C GLU A 64 9.05 -26.57 -28.75
N THR A 65 9.54 -26.02 -29.85
CA THR A 65 9.76 -26.78 -31.09
C THR A 65 10.77 -27.92 -30.89
N ALA A 66 11.86 -27.65 -30.16
CA ALA A 66 12.86 -28.66 -29.81
C ALA A 66 12.32 -29.74 -28.84
N ARG A 67 11.32 -29.40 -28.02
CA ARG A 67 10.66 -30.34 -27.10
C ARG A 67 9.61 -31.21 -27.81
N ILE A 68 8.90 -30.64 -28.78
CA ILE A 68 7.86 -31.33 -29.57
C ILE A 68 8.49 -32.24 -30.62
N GLN A 69 9.68 -31.95 -31.15
CA GLN A 69 10.44 -32.93 -31.93
C GLN A 69 10.79 -34.11 -31.01
N PRO A 70 10.04 -35.23 -31.07
CA PRO A 70 10.36 -36.36 -30.25
C PRO A 70 11.65 -36.92 -30.81
N THR A 71 12.52 -37.40 -29.92
CA THR A 71 13.55 -38.40 -30.22
C THR A 71 12.89 -39.69 -30.71
N SER A 72 12.22 -39.64 -31.88
CA SER A 72 11.50 -40.74 -32.54
C SER A 72 12.43 -41.67 -33.32
N SER A 73 13.74 -41.54 -33.10
CA SER A 73 14.77 -42.39 -33.70
C SER A 73 15.43 -43.32 -32.69
N GLU A 74 14.69 -43.83 -31.70
CA GLU A 74 15.03 -45.12 -31.12
C GLU A 74 14.18 -46.24 -31.75
N ARG A 75 14.87 -46.97 -32.64
CA ARG A 75 14.73 -48.41 -32.91
C ARG A 75 13.73 -48.84 -33.99
N ARG A 76 14.19 -48.79 -35.25
CA ARG A 76 14.59 -50.05 -35.92
C ARG A 76 15.98 -49.91 -36.53
N SER A 77 16.77 -50.95 -36.26
CA SER A 77 18.15 -51.18 -36.65
C SER A 77 18.45 -50.85 -38.11
N GLY A 78 19.39 -49.92 -38.33
CA GLY A 78 19.88 -49.59 -39.65
C GLY A 78 21.17 -48.77 -39.61
N LYS A 79 22.21 -49.31 -38.96
CA LYS A 79 23.65 -49.06 -39.18
C LYS A 79 24.00 -47.79 -39.99
N SER A 80 23.65 -46.60 -39.50
CA SER A 80 24.03 -45.32 -40.12
C SER A 80 25.22 -44.77 -39.34
N ARG A 81 26.37 -44.78 -40.00
CA ARG A 81 27.69 -44.64 -39.38
C ARG A 81 28.19 -43.19 -39.28
N ASN A 82 27.34 -42.19 -39.55
CA ASN A 82 27.80 -40.81 -39.80
C ASN A 82 27.19 -39.69 -38.91
N ASN A 83 26.41 -39.98 -37.86
CA ASN A 83 25.80 -38.93 -37.00
C ASN A 83 26.62 -38.52 -35.74
N SER A 84 27.92 -38.80 -35.71
CA SER A 84 28.77 -38.50 -34.55
C SER A 84 29.04 -37.01 -34.35
N GLU A 85 29.02 -36.19 -35.39
CA GLU A 85 29.36 -34.76 -35.28
C GLU A 85 28.21 -33.94 -34.66
N ASP A 86 26.96 -34.27 -34.99
CA ASP A 86 25.79 -33.49 -34.55
C ASP A 86 25.51 -33.63 -33.04
N GLN A 87 25.85 -34.79 -32.45
CA GLN A 87 25.77 -34.97 -31.00
C GLN A 87 26.78 -34.11 -30.24
N THR A 88 27.98 -33.89 -30.79
CA THR A 88 28.99 -33.06 -30.11
C THR A 88 28.58 -31.60 -30.04
N HIS A 89 27.93 -31.08 -31.10
CA HIS A 89 27.44 -29.71 -31.15
C HIS A 89 26.27 -29.47 -30.18
N LEU A 90 25.35 -30.44 -30.03
CA LEU A 90 24.28 -30.36 -29.04
C LEU A 90 24.80 -30.35 -27.61
N VAL A 91 25.78 -31.21 -27.29
CA VAL A 91 26.39 -31.25 -25.95
C VAL A 91 27.11 -29.94 -25.64
N GLU A 92 27.81 -29.35 -26.61
CA GLU A 92 28.45 -28.05 -26.42
C GLU A 92 27.44 -26.92 -26.23
N ARG A 93 26.35 -26.91 -27.00
CA ARG A 93 25.27 -25.92 -26.84
C ARG A 93 24.58 -26.03 -25.48
N ILE A 94 24.36 -27.24 -24.98
CA ILE A 94 23.83 -27.47 -23.63
C ILE A 94 24.79 -26.89 -22.57
N ARG A 95 26.10 -27.14 -22.68
CA ARG A 95 27.09 -26.56 -21.77
C ARG A 95 27.09 -25.03 -21.78
N ILE A 96 27.02 -24.43 -22.97
CA ILE A 96 26.94 -22.96 -23.10
C ILE A 96 25.66 -22.44 -22.42
N LEU A 97 24.51 -23.07 -22.66
CA LEU A 97 23.24 -22.68 -22.01
C LEU A 97 23.28 -22.87 -20.49
N GLU A 98 23.91 -23.92 -19.98
CA GLU A 98 24.10 -24.11 -18.54
C GLU A 98 24.98 -23.02 -17.93
N THR A 99 26.06 -22.62 -18.62
CA THR A 99 26.91 -21.51 -18.17
C THR A 99 26.17 -20.18 -18.16
N THR A 100 25.40 -19.84 -19.21
CA THR A 100 24.64 -18.59 -19.27
C THR A 100 23.53 -18.54 -18.24
N VAL A 101 22.82 -19.65 -18.00
CA VAL A 101 21.81 -19.74 -16.94
C VAL A 101 22.44 -19.52 -15.56
N ASN A 102 23.64 -20.08 -15.32
CA ASN A 102 24.35 -19.86 -14.06
C ASN A 102 24.81 -18.40 -13.91
N ASP A 103 25.37 -17.80 -14.95
CA ASP A 103 25.79 -16.40 -14.95
C ASP A 103 24.61 -15.46 -14.66
N LEU A 104 23.48 -15.65 -15.37
CA LEU A 104 22.25 -14.90 -15.15
C LEU A 104 21.72 -15.05 -13.72
N LYS A 105 21.79 -16.26 -13.14
CA LYS A 105 21.43 -16.47 -11.73
C LYS A 105 22.34 -15.68 -10.78
N THR A 106 23.65 -15.68 -11.03
CA THR A 106 24.58 -14.91 -10.19
C THR A 106 24.37 -13.40 -10.30
N ASP A 107 24.07 -12.89 -11.49
CA ASP A 107 23.81 -11.47 -11.73
C ASP A 107 22.48 -11.02 -11.14
N ASN A 108 21.43 -11.83 -11.25
CA ASN A 108 20.15 -11.57 -10.59
C ASN A 108 20.33 -11.51 -9.06
N LEU A 109 21.17 -12.39 -8.49
CA LEU A 109 21.51 -12.37 -7.07
C LEU A 109 22.33 -11.12 -6.67
N LYS A 110 23.26 -10.65 -7.51
CA LYS A 110 23.98 -9.37 -7.30
C LYS A 110 23.01 -8.18 -7.36
N GLN A 111 22.07 -8.18 -8.31
CA GLN A 111 21.06 -7.13 -8.44
C GLN A 111 20.12 -7.10 -7.24
N LYS A 112 19.62 -8.25 -6.77
CA LYS A 112 18.81 -8.36 -5.55
C LYS A 112 19.53 -7.77 -4.34
N ARG A 113 20.81 -8.12 -4.13
CA ARG A 113 21.64 -7.54 -3.06
C ARG A 113 21.83 -6.03 -3.20
N LYS A 114 21.98 -5.50 -4.42
CA LYS A 114 22.04 -4.05 -4.66
C LYS A 114 20.72 -3.37 -4.32
N ILE A 115 19.60 -3.94 -4.75
CA ILE A 115 18.25 -3.44 -4.45
C ILE A 115 18.02 -3.40 -2.93
N GLU A 116 18.31 -4.49 -2.22
CA GLU A 116 18.21 -4.54 -0.75
C GLU A 116 19.09 -3.50 -0.07
N LYS A 117 20.31 -3.27 -0.58
CA LYS A 117 21.21 -2.23 -0.07
C LYS A 117 20.65 -0.82 -0.31
N PHE A 118 20.01 -0.56 -1.45
CA PHE A 118 19.37 0.72 -1.73
C PHE A 118 18.13 0.92 -0.85
N LYS A 119 17.25 -0.08 -0.76
CA LYS A 119 16.08 -0.07 0.13
C LYS A 119 16.47 0.18 1.58
N LYS A 120 17.51 -0.49 2.08
CA LYS A 120 18.02 -0.27 3.45
C LYS A 120 18.58 1.15 3.65
N LYS A 121 19.26 1.71 2.64
CA LYS A 121 19.75 3.10 2.70
C LYS A 121 18.61 4.11 2.66
N GLU A 122 17.56 3.84 1.91
CA GLU A 122 16.36 4.67 1.82
C GLU A 122 15.60 4.66 3.15
N LEU A 123 15.30 3.47 3.70
CA LEU A 123 14.72 3.34 5.04
C LEU A 123 15.58 4.00 6.12
N GLN A 124 16.92 3.89 6.04
CA GLN A 124 17.80 4.56 7.00
C GLN A 124 17.77 6.09 6.86
N LYS A 125 17.59 6.62 5.64
CA LYS A 125 17.40 8.06 5.43
C LYS A 125 16.04 8.51 5.97
N GLU A 126 14.97 7.77 5.68
CA GLU A 126 13.64 8.06 6.21
C GLU A 126 13.63 8.02 7.75
N LEU A 127 14.27 7.03 8.37
CA LEU A 127 14.43 6.98 9.83
C LEU A 127 15.26 8.14 10.39
N LYS A 128 16.28 8.60 9.66
CA LYS A 128 17.05 9.79 10.07
C LYS A 128 16.23 11.06 9.93
N GLU A 129 15.43 11.20 8.87
CA GLU A 129 14.51 12.32 8.69
C GLU A 129 13.43 12.36 9.78
N LEU A 130 12.89 11.19 10.15
CA LEU A 130 11.93 11.05 11.25
C LEU A 130 12.58 11.29 12.62
N GLY A 131 13.77 10.73 12.86
CA GLY A 131 14.49 10.88 14.13
C GLY A 131 14.98 12.30 14.38
N GLN A 132 15.48 12.98 13.34
CA GLN A 132 15.85 14.39 13.43
C GLN A 132 14.63 15.28 13.72
N SER A 133 13.42 14.88 13.32
CA SER A 133 12.19 15.60 13.65
C SER A 133 11.87 15.65 15.15
N THR A 134 12.41 14.74 15.97
CA THR A 134 12.09 14.67 17.41
C THR A 134 13.02 15.51 18.30
N THR A 135 14.16 15.98 17.78
CA THR A 135 15.14 16.76 18.55
C THR A 135 15.08 18.26 18.30
N PHE A 136 14.11 18.77 17.53
CA PHE A 136 13.97 20.20 17.20
C PHE A 136 13.06 20.98 18.16
N ASN A 137 12.75 20.43 19.34
CA ASN A 137 12.02 21.15 20.39
C ASN A 137 12.94 22.03 21.26
N ASP A 138 14.09 22.47 20.72
CA ASP A 138 14.94 23.48 21.36
C ASP A 138 14.68 24.79 20.61
N GLY A 139 13.91 25.68 21.25
CA GLY A 139 13.21 26.83 20.67
C GLY A 139 14.08 27.97 20.11
N THR A 140 15.17 27.66 19.42
CA THR A 140 15.98 28.65 18.70
C THR A 140 15.57 28.67 17.23
N GLY A 141 14.39 29.25 16.98
CA GLY A 141 13.76 29.34 15.67
C GLY A 141 14.47 30.25 14.67
N LYS A 142 15.57 29.78 14.07
CA LYS A 142 16.21 30.54 12.98
C LYS A 142 16.60 29.79 11.72
N ASP A 143 16.60 28.47 11.67
CA ASP A 143 16.99 27.75 10.45
C ASP A 143 16.00 26.66 10.08
N GLY A 144 15.10 26.99 9.14
CA GLY A 144 14.47 26.02 8.26
C GLY A 144 13.03 25.65 8.60
N ASP A 145 12.12 26.58 8.34
CA ASP A 145 10.69 26.37 8.08
C ASP A 145 10.50 25.50 6.82
N ILE A 146 11.10 24.30 6.81
CA ILE A 146 11.00 23.33 5.73
C ILE A 146 9.64 22.65 5.86
N ASP A 147 8.68 23.37 5.32
CA ASP A 147 7.40 23.03 4.74
C ASP A 147 6.59 21.94 5.47
N SER A 148 6.08 22.29 6.65
CA SER A 148 4.97 21.56 7.30
C SER A 148 3.83 21.30 6.30
N THR A 149 3.54 22.25 5.40
CA THR A 149 2.51 22.10 4.37
C THR A 149 2.85 21.03 3.33
N TYR A 150 4.12 20.84 2.99
CA TYR A 150 4.56 19.74 2.13
C TYR A 150 4.38 18.38 2.81
N ARG A 151 4.72 18.28 4.11
CA ARG A 151 4.52 17.03 4.87
C ARG A 151 3.05 16.66 4.94
N MET A 152 2.18 17.62 5.25
CA MET A 152 0.71 17.43 5.23
C MET A 152 0.22 17.00 3.84
N ARG A 153 0.63 17.69 2.77
CA ARG A 153 0.29 17.29 1.39
C ARG A 153 0.76 15.87 1.06
N LYS A 154 1.93 15.46 1.55
CA LYS A 154 2.45 14.10 1.35
C LYS A 154 1.60 13.05 2.07
N LEU A 155 1.14 13.34 3.29
CA LEU A 155 0.21 12.46 4.02
C LEU A 155 -1.15 12.36 3.32
N LEU A 156 -1.70 13.47 2.82
CA LEU A 156 -2.96 13.44 2.03
C LEU A 156 -2.82 12.59 0.76
N ARG A 157 -1.69 12.70 0.04
CA ARG A 157 -1.46 11.87 -1.15
C ARG A 157 -1.43 10.39 -0.77
N LYS A 158 -0.67 10.01 0.26
CA LYS A 158 -0.64 8.63 0.75
C LYS A 158 -2.03 8.13 1.16
N PHE A 159 -2.82 8.97 1.83
CA PHE A 159 -4.19 8.65 2.20
C PHE A 159 -5.04 8.38 0.94
N SER A 160 -4.99 9.28 -0.04
CA SER A 160 -5.69 9.13 -1.32
C SER A 160 -5.24 7.88 -2.08
N ASP A 161 -3.94 7.59 -2.10
CA ASP A 161 -3.39 6.41 -2.76
C ASP A 161 -3.97 5.13 -2.12
N LEU A 162 -3.97 5.05 -0.78
CA LEU A 162 -4.55 3.91 -0.04
C LEU A 162 -6.06 3.76 -0.25
N MET A 163 -6.79 4.86 -0.41
CA MET A 163 -8.23 4.82 -0.67
C MET A 163 -8.58 4.22 -2.04
N ILE A 164 -7.66 4.29 -3.01
CA ILE A 164 -7.86 3.77 -4.38
C ILE A 164 -7.39 2.33 -4.51
N VAL A 165 -6.48 1.85 -3.64
CA VAL A 165 -5.99 0.47 -3.66
C VAL A 165 -7.14 -0.53 -3.49
N THR A 166 -7.23 -1.49 -4.40
CA THR A 166 -8.17 -2.61 -4.31
C THR A 166 -7.69 -3.61 -3.26
N THR A 167 -8.53 -3.91 -2.28
CA THR A 167 -8.23 -4.81 -1.15
C THR A 167 -9.17 -5.99 -1.10
N LEU A 168 -8.74 -7.10 -0.49
CA LEU A 168 -9.66 -8.16 -0.06
C LEU A 168 -10.42 -7.72 1.19
N GLY A 169 -11.75 -7.75 1.16
CA GLY A 169 -12.65 -7.40 2.26
C GLY A 169 -12.61 -8.38 3.43
N GLY A 170 -12.24 -9.64 3.20
CA GLY A 170 -12.15 -10.62 4.29
C GLY A 170 -11.62 -11.99 3.91
N GLU A 171 -11.67 -12.91 4.88
CA GLU A 171 -11.35 -14.33 4.67
C GLU A 171 -12.46 -15.06 3.90
N ASP A 172 -13.66 -14.48 3.85
CA ASP A 172 -14.87 -15.02 3.21
C ASP A 172 -15.03 -14.57 1.75
N ASP A 173 -14.07 -13.80 1.20
CA ASP A 173 -14.13 -13.38 -0.19
C ASP A 173 -13.81 -14.57 -1.11
N GLU A 174 -14.75 -14.91 -1.98
CA GLU A 174 -14.63 -16.03 -2.91
C GLU A 174 -14.48 -15.56 -4.36
N CYS A 175 -13.73 -16.33 -5.16
CA CYS A 175 -13.60 -16.07 -6.59
C CYS A 175 -14.96 -16.31 -7.28
N PRO A 176 -15.52 -15.34 -8.03
CA PRO A 176 -16.84 -15.50 -8.67
C PRO A 176 -16.87 -16.56 -9.79
N VAL A 177 -15.73 -17.16 -10.13
CA VAL A 177 -15.61 -18.16 -11.21
C VAL A 177 -15.49 -19.59 -10.67
N CYS A 178 -14.61 -19.82 -9.69
CA CYS A 178 -14.40 -21.15 -9.09
C CYS A 178 -15.00 -21.31 -7.69
N LEU A 179 -15.47 -20.22 -7.07
CA LEU A 179 -15.98 -20.17 -5.70
C LEU A 179 -14.97 -20.64 -4.64
N GLU A 180 -13.67 -20.58 -4.96
CA GLU A 180 -12.60 -20.84 -3.99
C GLU A 180 -12.27 -19.56 -3.23
N PRO A 181 -11.91 -19.67 -1.93
CA PRO A 181 -11.56 -18.51 -1.11
C PRO A 181 -10.30 -17.82 -1.65
N LEU A 182 -10.36 -16.50 -1.75
CA LEU A 182 -9.29 -15.68 -2.28
C LEU A 182 -8.16 -15.52 -1.26
N ARG A 183 -6.92 -15.58 -1.73
CA ARG A 183 -5.72 -15.41 -0.91
C ARG A 183 -4.88 -14.27 -1.43
N LEU A 184 -4.33 -13.49 -0.50
CA LEU A 184 -3.40 -12.39 -0.82
C LEU A 184 -2.26 -12.89 -1.71
N LYS A 185 -1.91 -12.09 -2.73
CA LYS A 185 -0.89 -12.40 -3.75
C LYS A 185 -1.21 -13.59 -4.68
N GLU A 186 -2.36 -14.23 -4.53
CA GLU A 186 -2.86 -15.30 -5.43
C GLU A 186 -4.15 -14.87 -6.16
N CYS A 187 -4.52 -13.59 -6.03
CA CYS A 187 -5.66 -12.98 -6.71
C CYS A 187 -5.27 -11.67 -7.37
N SER A 188 -5.98 -11.35 -8.45
CA SER A 188 -5.77 -10.15 -9.24
C SER A 188 -7.04 -9.33 -9.33
N ALA A 189 -6.90 -8.02 -9.27
CA ALA A 189 -7.98 -7.06 -9.47
C ALA A 189 -8.00 -6.60 -10.93
N LEU A 190 -9.19 -6.54 -11.50
CA LEU A 190 -9.43 -5.89 -12.78
C LEU A 190 -9.61 -4.38 -12.58
N GLU A 191 -9.51 -3.58 -13.65
CA GLU A 191 -9.75 -2.12 -13.62
C GLU A 191 -11.14 -1.76 -13.07
N CYS A 192 -12.11 -2.66 -13.26
CA CYS A 192 -13.46 -2.54 -12.70
C CYS A 192 -13.57 -2.93 -11.21
N GLN A 193 -12.44 -3.10 -10.51
CA GLN A 193 -12.31 -3.44 -9.09
C GLN A 193 -12.82 -4.84 -8.67
N HIS A 194 -13.27 -5.67 -9.62
CA HIS A 194 -13.61 -7.07 -9.32
C HIS A 194 -12.35 -7.92 -9.23
N ILE A 195 -12.32 -8.82 -8.24
CA ILE A 195 -11.17 -9.66 -7.92
C ILE A 195 -11.40 -11.09 -8.43
N LEU A 196 -10.36 -11.68 -9.02
CA LEU A 196 -10.34 -13.05 -9.56
C LEU A 196 -9.11 -13.80 -9.05
N CYS A 197 -9.21 -15.11 -8.83
CA CYS A 197 -8.04 -15.92 -8.49
C CYS A 197 -7.11 -16.13 -9.71
N HIS A 198 -5.83 -16.34 -9.44
CA HIS A 198 -4.80 -16.56 -10.47
C HIS A 198 -5.04 -17.81 -11.33
N VAL A 199 -5.81 -18.78 -10.83
CA VAL A 199 -6.14 -20.01 -11.55
C VAL A 199 -7.21 -19.76 -12.61
N CYS A 200 -8.17 -18.86 -12.34
CA CYS A 200 -9.26 -18.55 -13.25
C CYS A 200 -8.88 -17.50 -14.30
N LEU A 201 -7.99 -16.57 -13.97
CA LEU A 201 -7.60 -15.49 -14.87
C LEU A 201 -7.13 -15.99 -16.26
N PRO A 202 -6.23 -16.98 -16.38
CA PRO A 202 -5.78 -17.50 -17.69
C PRO A 202 -6.87 -18.26 -18.46
N LYS A 203 -7.89 -18.80 -17.76
CA LYS A 203 -9.01 -19.50 -18.40
C LYS A 203 -9.99 -18.51 -19.05
N MET A 204 -9.96 -17.25 -18.61
CA MET A 204 -10.84 -16.18 -19.10
C MET A 204 -10.25 -15.38 -20.27
N SER A 205 -8.91 -15.34 -20.40
CA SER A 205 -8.25 -14.79 -21.58
C SER A 205 -8.50 -15.72 -22.78
N LYS A 206 -9.27 -15.26 -23.77
CA LYS A 206 -9.55 -16.02 -24.99
C LYS A 206 -8.42 -15.81 -26.01
N GLY A 207 -7.36 -16.60 -25.89
CA GLY A 207 -6.32 -16.69 -26.94
C GLY A 207 -5.27 -15.57 -26.89
N ALA A 208 -4.77 -15.19 -28.08
CA ALA A 208 -3.69 -14.20 -28.25
C ALA A 208 -4.10 -12.77 -27.92
N ASP A 209 -5.40 -12.52 -27.75
CA ASP A 209 -5.91 -11.23 -27.34
C ASP A 209 -5.53 -11.03 -25.86
N GLU A 210 -4.62 -10.10 -25.60
CA GLU A 210 -4.13 -9.73 -24.27
C GLU A 210 -5.20 -9.02 -23.43
N THR A 211 -6.47 -9.40 -23.57
CA THR A 211 -7.62 -8.79 -22.86
C THR A 211 -8.40 -9.84 -22.09
N VAL A 212 -8.89 -9.44 -20.91
CA VAL A 212 -9.70 -10.27 -20.02
C VAL A 212 -11.06 -9.61 -19.83
N THR A 213 -12.15 -10.35 -20.07
CA THR A 213 -13.51 -9.85 -19.82
C THR A 213 -13.94 -10.22 -18.41
N CYS A 214 -14.30 -9.23 -17.58
CA CYS A 214 -14.77 -9.46 -16.21
C CYS A 214 -16.01 -10.38 -16.17
N ALA A 215 -15.99 -11.42 -15.32
CA ALA A 215 -17.12 -12.34 -15.17
C ALA A 215 -18.36 -11.68 -14.54
N VAL A 216 -18.17 -10.63 -13.72
CA VAL A 216 -19.24 -9.95 -12.98
C VAL A 216 -19.89 -8.85 -13.84
N CYS A 217 -19.10 -7.89 -14.33
CA CYS A 217 -19.62 -6.71 -15.02
C CYS A 217 -19.38 -6.70 -16.55
N ARG A 218 -18.73 -7.72 -17.11
CA ARG A 218 -18.41 -7.87 -18.54
C ARG A 218 -17.55 -6.77 -19.16
N LYS A 219 -16.96 -5.86 -18.36
CA LYS A 219 -15.95 -4.90 -18.85
C LYS A 219 -14.68 -5.64 -19.27
N SER A 220 -14.11 -5.26 -20.42
CA SER A 220 -12.82 -5.76 -20.89
C SER A 220 -11.69 -4.95 -20.27
N THR A 221 -10.70 -5.63 -19.70
CA THR A 221 -9.49 -5.02 -19.15
C THR A 221 -8.28 -5.62 -19.85
N PRO A 222 -7.32 -4.81 -20.36
CA PRO A 222 -6.09 -5.34 -20.92
C PRO A 222 -5.25 -6.00 -19.83
N ARG A 223 -4.50 -7.04 -20.18
CA ARG A 223 -3.76 -7.90 -19.26
C ARG A 223 -2.71 -7.14 -18.46
N ASP A 224 -2.15 -6.09 -19.04
CA ASP A 224 -1.11 -5.25 -18.44
C ASP A 224 -1.64 -4.33 -17.34
N GLU A 225 -2.95 -4.03 -17.33
CA GLU A 225 -3.62 -3.20 -16.32
C GLU A 225 -4.18 -4.04 -15.16
N ILE A 226 -3.99 -5.37 -15.20
CA ILE A 226 -4.46 -6.27 -14.14
C ILE A 226 -3.48 -6.20 -12.97
N GLU A 227 -3.96 -5.68 -11.84
CA GLU A 227 -3.14 -5.47 -10.65
C GLU A 227 -3.18 -6.69 -9.72
N LEU A 228 -2.05 -6.98 -9.08
CA LEU A 228 -1.99 -8.01 -8.05
C LEU A 228 -2.50 -7.46 -6.71
N VAL A 229 -3.51 -8.11 -6.13
CA VAL A 229 -4.02 -7.71 -4.81
C VAL A 229 -3.04 -8.18 -3.74
N HIS A 230 -2.48 -7.22 -3.01
CA HIS A 230 -1.39 -7.45 -2.05
C HIS A 230 -1.72 -6.98 -0.62
N MET A 231 -2.89 -6.37 -0.41
CA MET A 231 -3.34 -5.87 0.89
C MET A 231 -4.74 -6.40 1.23
N SER A 232 -4.93 -6.74 2.50
CA SER A 232 -6.28 -6.93 3.04
C SER A 232 -6.90 -5.59 3.44
N GLU A 233 -8.21 -5.55 3.60
CA GLU A 233 -8.91 -4.37 4.08
C GLU A 233 -8.46 -3.99 5.50
N ARG A 234 -8.17 -4.98 6.36
CA ARG A 234 -7.58 -4.75 7.67
C ARG A 234 -6.23 -4.03 7.57
N ASP A 235 -5.34 -4.50 6.69
CA ASP A 235 -4.04 -3.86 6.48
C ASP A 235 -4.18 -2.42 5.95
N ARG A 236 -5.17 -2.17 5.08
CA ARG A 236 -5.47 -0.82 4.59
C ARG A 236 -5.92 0.08 5.72
N TRP A 237 -6.83 -0.37 6.58
CA TRP A 237 -7.28 0.38 7.75
C TRP A 237 -6.15 0.69 8.73
N ASP A 238 -5.27 -0.28 9.00
CA ASP A 238 -4.11 -0.07 9.87
C ASP A 238 -3.17 1.01 9.30
N GLN A 239 -2.91 0.99 8.00
CA GLN A 239 -2.09 2.02 7.33
C GLN A 239 -2.77 3.39 7.29
N LEU A 240 -4.08 3.44 7.07
CA LEU A 240 -4.85 4.70 7.13
C LEU A 240 -4.80 5.30 8.55
N LEU A 241 -4.89 4.45 9.58
CA LEU A 241 -4.79 4.89 10.97
C LEU A 241 -3.37 5.40 11.29
N GLU A 242 -2.33 4.78 10.76
CA GLU A 242 -0.96 5.28 10.88
C GLU A 242 -0.80 6.67 10.25
N ILE A 243 -1.40 6.90 9.08
CA ILE A 243 -1.40 8.22 8.44
C ILE A 243 -2.15 9.25 9.30
N ALA A 244 -3.30 8.89 9.86
CA ALA A 244 -4.06 9.78 10.74
C ALA A 244 -3.27 10.13 12.00
N GLN A 245 -2.60 9.17 12.63
CA GLN A 245 -1.72 9.43 13.77
C GLN A 245 -0.50 10.27 13.40
N ALA A 246 0.06 10.07 12.19
CA ALA A 246 1.15 10.91 11.70
C ALA A 246 0.66 12.35 11.45
N TRP A 247 -0.56 12.51 10.94
CA TRP A 247 -1.20 13.81 10.74
C TRP A 247 -1.39 14.55 12.06
N ASP A 248 -1.97 13.88 13.06
CA ASP A 248 -2.22 14.41 14.40
C ASP A 248 -0.95 14.98 15.04
N ARG A 249 0.18 14.27 14.90
CA ARG A 249 1.49 14.75 15.39
C ARG A 249 2.00 16.02 14.70
N PHE A 250 1.54 16.33 13.50
CA PHE A 250 1.92 17.55 12.77
C PHE A 250 0.92 18.69 12.98
N ASP A 251 -0.28 18.39 13.46
CA ASP A 251 -1.29 19.40 13.74
C ASP A 251 -1.04 20.05 15.11
N VAL A 252 0.06 20.82 15.19
CA VAL A 252 0.47 21.59 16.39
C VAL A 252 -0.56 22.68 16.74
N ARG A 253 -1.56 22.90 15.89
CA ARG A 253 -2.61 23.90 16.10
C ARG A 253 -3.43 23.62 17.37
N GLY A 254 -3.58 22.36 17.77
CA GLY A 254 -4.34 21.98 18.97
C GLY A 254 -3.64 22.26 20.32
N GLU A 255 -2.30 22.25 20.38
CA GLU A 255 -1.58 22.42 21.65
C GLU A 255 -1.45 23.89 22.07
N ALA A 256 -1.37 24.82 21.12
CA ALA A 256 -1.28 26.25 21.42
C ALA A 256 -2.63 26.86 21.82
N GLU A 257 -3.75 26.32 21.33
CA GLU A 257 -5.09 26.83 21.63
C GLU A 257 -5.69 26.21 22.91
N SER A 258 -5.37 24.95 23.24
CA SER A 258 -5.94 24.29 24.44
C SER A 258 -5.25 24.64 25.77
N SER A 259 -3.99 25.07 25.75
CA SER A 259 -3.26 25.37 27.00
C SER A 259 -3.59 26.74 27.61
N GLU A 260 -4.09 27.70 26.82
CA GLU A 260 -4.44 29.04 27.33
C GLU A 260 -5.93 29.11 27.71
N GLU A 261 -6.83 28.45 26.96
CA GLU A 261 -8.27 28.45 27.25
C GLU A 261 -8.67 27.59 28.47
N GLU A 262 -7.99 26.46 28.74
CA GLU A 262 -8.29 25.62 29.93
C GLU A 262 -7.96 26.33 31.26
N ALA A 263 -7.16 27.40 31.24
CA ALA A 263 -6.81 28.16 32.45
C ALA A 263 -7.84 29.26 32.81
N GLU A 264 -8.74 29.62 31.89
CA GLU A 264 -9.76 30.65 32.10
C GLU A 264 -11.17 30.07 32.39
N GLU A 265 -11.38 28.76 32.28
CA GLU A 265 -12.59 28.12 32.78
C GLU A 265 -12.56 27.93 34.31
N GLU A 266 -12.49 29.04 35.04
CA GLU A 266 -13.05 29.13 36.40
C GLU A 266 -14.58 29.08 36.25
N PHE A 267 -15.05 27.89 35.87
CA PHE A 267 -16.44 27.56 35.63
C PHE A 267 -17.23 28.02 36.85
N ILE A 268 -18.18 28.93 36.63
CA ILE A 268 -19.08 29.48 37.64
C ILE A 268 -19.53 28.32 38.53
N ASP A 269 -18.95 28.24 39.73
CA ASP A 269 -19.33 27.28 40.74
C ASP A 269 -20.70 27.80 41.22
N ASP A 270 -21.76 27.35 40.55
CA ASP A 270 -23.17 27.66 40.79
C ASP A 270 -23.62 27.08 42.14
N ASN A 271 -22.91 27.45 43.21
CA ASN A 271 -23.36 27.30 44.58
C ASN A 271 -24.30 28.46 44.96
N ARG A 272 -25.14 28.89 44.01
CA ARG A 272 -26.24 29.81 44.29
C ARG A 272 -27.49 28.98 44.54
N GLU A 273 -27.75 28.74 45.81
CA GLU A 273 -29.05 28.33 46.32
C GLU A 273 -30.11 29.36 45.89
N THR A 274 -30.72 29.17 44.72
CA THR A 274 -31.95 29.87 44.33
C THR A 274 -32.98 28.84 43.92
N SER A 275 -33.66 28.36 44.96
CA SER A 275 -35.05 27.97 44.92
C SER A 275 -35.85 29.05 44.17
N GLU A 276 -36.43 28.71 43.00
CA GLU A 276 -37.75 29.19 42.54
C GLU A 276 -38.13 28.61 41.17
N LYS A 277 -38.94 27.55 41.25
CA LYS A 277 -40.09 27.20 40.41
C LYS A 277 -40.34 28.12 39.20
N THR A 278 -40.23 27.59 37.98
CA THR A 278 -40.84 28.20 36.79
C THR A 278 -41.65 27.14 36.05
N GLU A 279 -42.94 27.41 35.95
CA GLU A 279 -43.98 26.55 35.40
C GLU A 279 -44.03 26.69 33.86
N ILE A 280 -43.99 25.52 33.21
CA ILE A 280 -44.83 25.03 32.10
C ILE A 280 -45.65 26.10 31.33
N SER A 281 -45.41 26.20 30.02
CA SER A 281 -46.46 26.55 29.05
C SER A 281 -46.29 25.76 27.75
N GLU A 282 -47.24 24.85 27.53
CA GLU A 282 -47.56 24.15 26.28
C GLU A 282 -48.18 25.13 25.26
N ALA A 283 -47.79 25.00 24.00
CA ALA A 283 -48.55 25.46 22.82
C ALA A 283 -48.06 24.58 21.65
N ASP A 284 -48.79 23.54 21.25
CA ASP A 284 -49.87 23.57 20.24
C ASP A 284 -49.48 24.34 18.97
N GLU A 285 -49.08 23.62 17.92
CA GLU A 285 -49.53 23.92 16.55
C GLU A 285 -49.62 22.63 15.72
N GLU A 286 -50.85 22.34 15.34
CA GLU A 286 -51.30 21.34 14.38
C GLU A 286 -50.82 21.70 12.96
N SER A 287 -50.41 20.71 12.17
CA SER A 287 -50.52 20.80 10.71
C SER A 287 -50.74 19.44 10.09
N GLU A 288 -52.02 19.10 9.96
CA GLU A 288 -52.51 18.08 9.04
C GLU A 288 -52.41 18.60 7.59
N SER A 289 -51.81 17.82 6.69
CA SER A 289 -52.38 17.63 5.34
C SER A 289 -51.84 16.36 4.69
N SER A 290 -52.70 15.35 4.60
CA SER A 290 -52.70 14.35 3.53
C SER A 290 -53.71 14.82 2.46
N PRO A 291 -53.64 14.42 1.17
CA PRO A 291 -54.11 13.08 0.80
C PRO A 291 -53.46 12.38 -0.42
N ALA A 292 -53.33 11.05 -0.27
CA ALA A 292 -53.74 9.97 -1.20
C ALA A 292 -53.17 9.87 -2.64
N LYS A 293 -52.62 8.69 -3.00
CA LYS A 293 -53.36 7.56 -3.63
C LYS A 293 -52.42 6.44 -4.14
N ASP A 294 -52.88 5.20 -3.90
CA ASP A 294 -52.83 3.98 -4.72
C ASP A 294 -51.52 3.48 -5.36
N ALA A 295 -51.07 2.26 -5.01
CA ALA A 295 -51.45 1.03 -5.73
C ALA A 295 -50.62 -0.19 -5.27
N THR A 296 -51.29 -1.11 -4.57
CA THR A 296 -51.25 -2.59 -4.71
C THR A 296 -50.10 -3.27 -5.47
N SER A 297 -49.37 -4.17 -4.81
CA SER A 297 -49.24 -5.56 -5.28
C SER A 297 -48.78 -6.51 -4.15
N GLU A 298 -49.22 -7.75 -4.27
CA GLU A 298 -49.34 -8.77 -3.24
C GLU A 298 -48.24 -9.84 -3.32
N LYS A 299 -47.97 -10.48 -2.16
CA LYS A 299 -47.52 -11.90 -1.95
C LYS A 299 -46.04 -12.19 -2.30
N GLU A 300 -45.30 -13.05 -1.59
CA GLU A 300 -45.63 -14.31 -0.91
C GLU A 300 -44.79 -14.55 0.37
N ASP A 301 -45.42 -15.30 1.27
CA ASP A 301 -44.92 -15.99 2.45
C ASP A 301 -43.72 -16.92 2.18
N VAL A 302 -42.71 -16.89 3.06
CA VAL A 302 -42.00 -18.09 3.53
C VAL A 302 -41.71 -17.94 5.02
N GLU A 303 -42.44 -18.72 5.82
CA GLU A 303 -42.16 -19.01 7.23
C GLU A 303 -40.82 -19.76 7.36
N GLU A 304 -39.92 -19.32 8.25
CA GLU A 304 -39.03 -20.26 8.93
C GLU A 304 -38.62 -19.79 10.34
N GLN A 305 -39.25 -20.46 11.32
CA GLN A 305 -38.77 -20.90 12.62
C GLN A 305 -37.93 -19.97 13.51
N LEU A 306 -38.63 -19.50 14.55
CA LEU A 306 -38.18 -18.88 15.79
C LEU A 306 -37.16 -19.74 16.56
N SER A 307 -35.89 -19.32 16.57
CA SER A 307 -34.94 -19.65 17.64
C SER A 307 -35.00 -18.56 18.72
N LEU A 308 -35.69 -18.85 19.82
CA LEU A 308 -35.77 -18.01 21.02
C LEU A 308 -34.43 -18.01 21.79
N THR A 309 -33.54 -17.09 21.44
CA THR A 309 -32.46 -16.67 22.34
C THR A 309 -32.98 -15.61 23.33
N PRO A 310 -32.77 -15.78 24.65
CA PRO A 310 -33.18 -14.78 25.64
C PRO A 310 -32.43 -13.47 25.40
N SER A 311 -33.20 -12.41 25.15
CA SER A 311 -32.69 -11.05 24.97
C SER A 311 -31.87 -10.63 26.20
N PRO A 312 -30.63 -10.13 26.03
CA PRO A 312 -29.86 -9.60 27.16
C PRO A 312 -30.60 -8.39 27.77
N PRO A 313 -30.56 -8.23 29.11
CA PRO A 313 -31.24 -7.14 29.77
C PRO A 313 -30.76 -5.79 29.20
N PRO A 314 -31.66 -4.79 29.08
CA PRO A 314 -31.33 -3.50 28.48
C PRO A 314 -30.16 -2.88 29.23
N ARG A 315 -29.01 -2.79 28.56
CA ARG A 315 -27.84 -2.06 29.05
C ARG A 315 -28.24 -0.60 29.11
N ARG A 316 -28.52 -0.08 30.31
CA ARG A 316 -28.66 1.36 30.53
C ARG A 316 -27.38 2.01 30.00
N GLY A 317 -27.54 2.86 29.00
CA GLY A 317 -26.43 3.56 28.37
C GLY A 317 -25.63 4.30 29.42
N PHE A 318 -24.31 4.19 29.32
CA PHE A 318 -23.33 4.82 30.21
C PHE A 318 -23.53 6.35 30.33
N ALA A 319 -24.35 6.96 29.48
CA ALA A 319 -24.71 8.38 29.48
C ALA A 319 -25.69 8.79 30.60
N GLN A 320 -26.43 7.86 31.22
CA GLN A 320 -27.48 8.21 32.21
C GLN A 320 -27.11 7.92 33.68
N SER A 321 -25.86 7.51 33.96
CA SER A 321 -25.40 7.34 35.35
C SER A 321 -25.13 8.72 35.97
N PRO A 322 -25.63 9.02 37.19
CA PRO A 322 -25.35 10.26 37.90
C PRO A 322 -23.84 10.53 37.94
N VAL A 323 -23.42 11.75 37.60
CA VAL A 323 -22.00 12.14 37.48
C VAL A 323 -21.16 11.74 38.71
N LYS A 324 -21.78 11.74 39.91
CA LYS A 324 -21.15 11.27 41.16
C LYS A 324 -20.72 9.79 41.12
N GLU A 325 -21.52 8.90 40.53
CA GLU A 325 -21.18 7.48 40.45
C GLU A 325 -20.07 7.22 39.43
N LYS A 326 -20.08 7.92 38.29
CA LYS A 326 -18.99 7.87 37.30
C LYS A 326 -17.66 8.31 37.90
N ARG A 327 -17.65 9.42 38.64
CA ARG A 327 -16.42 9.94 39.28
C ARG A 327 -15.85 8.94 40.27
N LYS A 328 -16.71 8.35 41.11
CA LYS A 328 -16.33 7.30 42.07
C LYS A 328 -15.80 6.04 41.39
N MET A 329 -16.39 5.64 40.27
CA MET A 329 -15.96 4.46 39.52
C MET A 329 -14.60 4.66 38.83
N MET A 330 -14.35 5.86 38.29
CA MET A 330 -13.05 6.22 37.71
C MET A 330 -11.95 6.29 38.77
N GLU A 331 -12.25 6.83 39.95
CA GLU A 331 -11.32 6.89 41.08
C GLU A 331 -10.92 5.49 41.56
N GLN A 332 -11.88 4.56 41.68
CA GLN A 332 -11.60 3.17 42.03
C GLN A 332 -10.73 2.44 40.99
N LEU A 333 -10.95 2.69 39.70
CA LEU A 333 -10.11 2.13 38.63
C LEU A 333 -8.69 2.70 38.65
N ALA A 334 -8.54 3.99 38.93
CA ALA A 334 -7.23 4.63 39.08
C ALA A 334 -6.47 4.07 40.28
N GLU A 335 -7.16 3.84 41.41
CA GLU A 335 -6.57 3.27 42.62
C GLU A 335 -6.14 1.80 42.40
N GLN A 336 -6.96 1.00 41.71
CA GLN A 336 -6.58 -0.37 41.31
C GLN A 336 -5.34 -0.39 40.41
N LYS A 337 -5.24 0.54 39.45
CA LYS A 337 -4.05 0.67 38.59
C LYS A 337 -2.80 1.06 39.39
N ARG A 338 -2.93 1.96 40.38
CA ARG A 338 -1.83 2.33 41.28
C ARG A 338 -1.37 1.15 42.15
N LEU A 339 -2.30 0.36 42.68
CA LEU A 339 -1.98 -0.85 43.45
C LEU A 339 -1.27 -1.92 42.60
N LYS A 340 -1.71 -2.12 41.36
CA LYS A 340 -1.05 -3.04 40.41
C LYS A 340 0.37 -2.61 40.01
N ARG A 341 0.67 -1.31 39.99
CA ARG A 341 2.04 -0.80 39.72
C ARG A 341 2.98 -0.92 40.92
N ARG A 342 2.45 -1.12 42.13
CA ARG A 342 3.23 -1.25 43.37
C ARG A 342 3.55 -2.70 43.73
N ARG A 343 2.83 -3.66 43.16
CA ARG A 343 3.18 -5.09 43.18
C ARG A 343 4.06 -5.41 41.98
#